data_AF-A0A3N7GTN7-F1
#
_entry.id   AF-A0A3N7GTN7-F1
#
_cell.length_a   1.000
_cell.length_b   1.000
_cell.length_c   1.000
_cell.angle_alpha   90.00
_cell.angle_beta   90.00
_cell.angle_gamma   90.00
#
_symmetry.space_group_name_H-M   'P 1'
#
loop_
_entity.id
_entity.type
_entity.pdbx_description
1 polymer ?
#
loop_
_entity_poly.entity_id
_entity_poly.type
_entity_poly.pdbx_seq_one_letter_code
_entity_poly.pdbx_strand_id
1 'polypeptide(L)'
;MRKLGFFLFLLFHTAAFAQQTGSLRLKKYRVADLPERVNETSALTLVNGNLFTVNDSGNPAELFTLDKQNGDITAIQELPFPNIDWEALATDGESVFIGDIGNNAGARQNLSIRKYNLSNASDTLTVKFYYPEQEDFELRNLKTDFDAEALVFHGGKLHVFTKEWKSGNTAHYIIDPNKTEKQAAQKVETFPIGYMVTDAAYRDGKLYLVGYTKLSAVYLSVFEETERGLFFAGRHRRYRLGSAFSVAQIEGVTAADDGLYISGERFRHFGFDVPARLYFVPYTALGGF
;
A
#
# COMPACT_ATOMS: atom_id res chain seq x y z
N MET A 1 15.83 1.33 65.73
CA MET A 1 14.45 1.68 65.32
C MET A 1 14.46 1.91 63.81
N ARG A 2 13.94 0.96 63.02
CA ARG A 2 14.03 0.94 61.55
C ARG A 2 12.98 1.88 60.95
N LYS A 3 13.40 2.80 60.07
CA LYS A 3 12.52 3.69 59.30
C LYS A 3 11.85 2.87 58.19
N LEU A 4 10.53 2.82 58.19
CA LEU A 4 9.73 2.16 57.16
C LEU A 4 9.37 3.20 56.08
N GLY A 5 10.05 3.15 54.94
CA GLY A 5 9.73 3.98 53.77
C GLY A 5 8.58 3.34 52.99
N PHE A 6 7.45 4.03 52.90
CA PHE A 6 6.32 3.64 52.05
C PHE A 6 6.64 4.06 50.61
N PHE A 7 6.89 3.08 49.73
CA PHE A 7 6.96 3.31 48.29
C PHE A 7 5.54 3.30 47.71
N LEU A 8 5.09 4.46 47.23
CA LEU A 8 3.84 4.61 46.49
C LEU A 8 4.07 4.10 45.06
N PHE A 9 3.56 2.91 44.73
CA PHE A 9 3.52 2.44 43.36
C PHE A 9 2.39 3.15 42.61
N LEU A 10 2.75 4.14 41.77
CA LEU A 10 1.87 4.69 40.76
C LEU A 10 1.67 3.65 39.64
N LEU A 11 0.52 2.97 39.66
CA LEU A 11 0.05 2.13 38.56
C LEU A 11 -0.34 3.02 37.38
N PHE A 12 0.59 3.22 36.44
CA PHE A 12 0.25 3.70 35.11
C PHE A 12 -0.66 2.67 34.43
N HIS A 13 -1.97 2.93 34.40
CA HIS A 13 -2.90 2.19 33.55
C HIS A 13 -2.66 2.66 32.11
N THR A 14 -1.82 1.96 31.36
CA THR A 14 -1.90 2.01 29.91
C THR A 14 -3.23 1.37 29.53
N ALA A 15 -4.21 2.21 29.15
CA ALA A 15 -5.41 1.71 28.51
C ALA A 15 -4.99 1.08 27.18
N ALA A 16 -4.75 -0.22 27.18
CA ALA A 16 -4.65 -1.00 25.98
C ALA A 16 -6.04 -0.93 25.33
N PHE A 17 -6.22 -0.03 24.36
CA PHE A 17 -7.34 -0.12 23.44
C PHE A 17 -7.19 -1.45 22.71
N ALA A 18 -7.90 -2.48 23.21
CA ALA A 18 -8.05 -3.74 22.52
C ALA A 18 -8.71 -3.42 21.18
N GLN A 19 -7.90 -3.37 20.12
CA GLN A 19 -8.37 -2.98 18.81
C GLN A 19 -9.37 -4.03 18.31
N GLN A 20 -10.65 -3.68 18.31
CA GLN A 20 -11.69 -4.56 17.80
C GLN A 20 -11.54 -4.67 16.28
N THR A 21 -11.08 -5.83 15.81
CA THR A 21 -11.04 -6.13 14.38
C THR A 21 -12.47 -6.36 13.90
N GLY A 22 -12.96 -5.44 13.07
CA GLY A 22 -14.22 -5.60 12.36
C GLY A 22 -14.13 -6.69 11.30
N SER A 23 -15.28 -7.11 10.77
CA SER A 23 -15.34 -8.00 9.62
C SER A 23 -16.08 -7.31 8.48
N LEU A 24 -15.46 -7.26 7.31
CA LEU A 24 -16.06 -6.80 6.07
C LEU A 24 -15.94 -7.94 5.05
N ARG A 25 -17.05 -8.54 4.64
CA ARG A 25 -17.00 -9.65 3.66
C ARG A 25 -16.76 -9.09 2.26
N LEU A 26 -15.50 -8.89 1.87
CA LEU A 26 -15.12 -8.21 0.63
C LEU A 26 -15.76 -8.83 -0.63
N LYS A 27 -15.94 -10.16 -0.65
CA LYS A 27 -16.62 -10.87 -1.74
C LYS A 27 -18.03 -10.32 -2.09
N LYS A 28 -18.74 -9.70 -1.14
CA LYS A 28 -20.06 -9.08 -1.39
C LYS A 28 -19.98 -7.80 -2.23
N TYR A 29 -18.79 -7.22 -2.32
CA TYR A 29 -18.50 -5.95 -2.98
C TYR A 29 -17.74 -6.16 -4.30
N ARG A 30 -17.79 -7.38 -4.85
CA ARG A 30 -17.12 -7.69 -6.13
C ARG A 30 -17.79 -6.91 -7.26
N VAL A 31 -16.97 -6.21 -8.03
CA VAL A 31 -17.35 -5.57 -9.29
C VAL A 31 -17.20 -6.58 -10.42
N ALA A 32 -15.98 -7.09 -10.63
CA ALA A 32 -15.67 -7.98 -11.74
C ALA A 32 -14.48 -8.89 -11.44
N ASP A 33 -14.35 -9.94 -12.24
CA ASP A 33 -13.06 -10.62 -12.45
C ASP A 33 -12.33 -9.83 -13.55
N LEU A 34 -11.04 -9.53 -13.35
CA LEU A 34 -10.26 -8.68 -14.24
C LEU A 34 -9.76 -9.44 -15.49
N PRO A 35 -9.54 -8.75 -16.63
CA PRO A 35 -8.99 -9.36 -17.83
C PRO A 35 -7.61 -9.99 -17.61
N GLU A 36 -7.28 -11.03 -18.38
CA GLU A 36 -6.02 -11.77 -18.23
C GLU A 36 -4.76 -10.89 -18.35
N ARG A 37 -4.82 -9.81 -19.14
CA ARG A 37 -3.72 -8.85 -19.33
C ARG A 37 -3.35 -8.10 -18.04
N VAL A 38 -4.23 -8.04 -17.05
CA VAL A 38 -3.97 -7.42 -15.74
C VAL A 38 -4.10 -8.43 -14.58
N ASN A 39 -3.76 -9.70 -14.85
CA ASN A 39 -3.80 -10.75 -13.83
C ASN A 39 -2.85 -10.54 -12.66
N GLU A 40 -1.81 -9.72 -12.83
CA GLU A 40 -0.77 -9.44 -11.84
C GLU A 40 -0.89 -7.98 -11.33
N THR A 41 -2.12 -7.44 -11.29
CA THR A 41 -2.42 -6.10 -10.78
C THR A 41 -1.82 -5.90 -9.38
N SER A 42 -0.85 -5.01 -9.25
CA SER A 42 -0.12 -4.76 -7.99
C SER A 42 -0.59 -3.51 -7.26
N ALA A 43 -1.07 -2.48 -7.98
CA ALA A 43 -1.43 -1.20 -7.39
C ALA A 43 -2.61 -0.52 -8.08
N LEU A 44 -3.31 0.36 -7.36
CA LEU A 44 -4.38 1.19 -7.91
C LEU A 44 -4.16 2.68 -7.65
N THR A 45 -4.55 3.52 -8.60
CA THR A 45 -4.74 4.96 -8.33
C THR A 45 -5.91 5.52 -9.12
N LEU A 46 -6.51 6.61 -8.63
CA LEU A 46 -7.60 7.30 -9.29
C LEU A 46 -7.15 8.71 -9.69
N VAL A 47 -7.08 8.99 -10.99
CA VAL A 47 -6.72 10.32 -11.49
C VAL A 47 -7.83 10.84 -12.38
N ASN A 48 -8.38 12.01 -12.04
CA ASN A 48 -9.48 12.65 -12.78
C ASN A 48 -10.66 11.69 -13.06
N GLY A 49 -10.97 10.82 -12.10
CA GLY A 49 -12.07 9.86 -12.18
C GLY A 49 -11.76 8.57 -12.95
N ASN A 50 -10.59 8.45 -13.58
CA ASN A 50 -10.12 7.24 -14.25
C ASN A 50 -9.36 6.35 -13.27
N LEU A 51 -9.68 5.05 -13.26
CA LEU A 51 -9.03 4.06 -12.41
C LEU A 51 -7.84 3.45 -13.14
N PHE A 52 -6.66 3.56 -12.56
CA PHE A 52 -5.43 3.05 -13.15
C PHE A 52 -4.88 1.87 -12.36
N THR A 53 -4.26 0.92 -13.06
CA THR A 53 -3.46 -0.17 -12.48
C THR A 53 -2.18 -0.37 -13.28
N VAL A 54 -1.19 -0.98 -12.63
CA VAL A 54 -0.02 -1.61 -13.26
C VAL A 54 0.02 -3.08 -12.88
N ASN A 55 0.79 -3.88 -13.62
CA ASN A 55 1.16 -5.22 -13.18
C ASN A 55 2.52 -5.21 -12.48
N ASP A 56 2.74 -6.21 -11.62
CA ASP A 56 4.01 -6.46 -10.93
C ASP A 56 5.17 -6.78 -11.91
N SER A 57 6.37 -6.97 -11.35
CA SER A 57 7.65 -7.28 -11.98
C SER A 57 7.58 -8.34 -13.10
N GLY A 58 8.45 -8.17 -14.10
CA GLY A 58 8.53 -9.08 -15.25
C GLY A 58 7.48 -8.83 -16.35
N ASN A 59 6.52 -7.93 -16.12
CA ASN A 59 5.55 -7.50 -17.11
C ASN A 59 6.05 -6.34 -17.99
N PRO A 60 5.41 -6.11 -19.16
CA PRO A 60 5.60 -4.87 -19.91
C PRO A 60 5.35 -3.62 -19.06
N ALA A 61 6.02 -2.53 -19.41
CA ALA A 61 5.86 -1.22 -18.78
C ALA A 61 4.56 -0.54 -19.24
N GLU A 62 3.42 -1.09 -18.81
CA GLU A 62 2.08 -0.65 -19.23
C GLU A 62 1.31 -0.06 -18.03
N LEU A 63 0.73 1.12 -18.25
CA LEU A 63 -0.28 1.72 -17.38
C LEU A 63 -1.65 1.46 -18.00
N PHE A 64 -2.49 0.72 -17.27
CA PHE A 64 -3.82 0.35 -17.72
C PHE A 64 -4.86 1.28 -17.12
N THR A 65 -5.84 1.71 -17.92
CA THR A 65 -7.07 2.33 -17.43
C THR A 65 -8.17 1.29 -17.38
N LEU A 66 -8.83 1.15 -16.25
CA LEU A 66 -9.93 0.23 -16.02
C LEU A 66 -11.26 0.97 -15.98
N ASP A 67 -12.29 0.38 -16.59
CA ASP A 67 -13.68 0.77 -16.33
C ASP A 67 -14.07 0.36 -14.91
N LYS A 68 -14.57 1.31 -14.13
CA LYS A 68 -14.87 1.12 -12.71
C LYS A 68 -16.11 0.25 -12.46
N GLN A 69 -16.99 0.09 -13.44
CA GLN A 69 -18.27 -0.60 -13.31
C GLN A 69 -18.15 -2.08 -13.70
N ASN A 70 -17.23 -2.41 -14.60
CA ASN A 70 -17.10 -3.79 -15.10
C ASN A 70 -15.65 -4.33 -15.11
N GLY A 71 -14.64 -3.53 -14.77
CA GLY A 71 -13.24 -3.95 -14.71
C GLY A 71 -12.54 -4.10 -16.06
N ASP A 72 -13.17 -3.74 -17.18
CA ASP A 72 -12.58 -3.86 -18.51
C ASP A 72 -11.44 -2.86 -18.70
N ILE A 73 -10.45 -3.23 -19.51
CA ILE A 73 -9.38 -2.30 -19.91
C ILE A 73 -9.93 -1.36 -20.98
N THR A 74 -9.95 -0.06 -20.69
CA THR A 74 -10.44 0.99 -21.60
C THR A 74 -9.31 1.71 -22.33
N ALA A 75 -8.10 1.71 -21.76
CA ALA A 75 -6.91 2.25 -22.38
C ALA A 75 -5.65 1.59 -21.83
N ILE A 76 -4.59 1.60 -22.63
CA ILE A 76 -3.26 1.10 -22.28
C ILE A 76 -2.25 2.13 -22.74
N GLN A 77 -1.35 2.52 -21.84
CA GLN A 77 -0.29 3.46 -22.13
C GLN A 77 1.05 2.84 -21.82
N GLU A 78 1.90 2.73 -22.84
CA GLU A 78 3.29 2.30 -22.66
C GLU A 78 4.08 3.43 -22.00
N LEU A 79 4.79 3.11 -20.93
CA LEU A 79 5.58 4.06 -20.17
C LEU A 79 7.06 4.03 -20.61
N PRO A 80 7.76 5.18 -20.58
CA PRO A 80 9.13 5.29 -21.09
C PRO A 80 10.20 4.75 -20.11
N PHE A 81 9.81 3.95 -19.12
CA PHE A 81 10.72 3.35 -18.13
C PHE A 81 10.43 1.86 -17.99
N PRO A 82 11.43 1.01 -17.71
CA PRO A 82 11.21 -0.41 -17.52
C PRO A 82 10.47 -0.69 -16.21
N ASN A 83 9.66 -1.74 -16.21
CA ASN A 83 9.14 -2.38 -15.01
C ASN A 83 10.24 -3.30 -14.44
N ILE A 84 10.86 -2.89 -13.33
CA ILE A 84 11.83 -3.71 -12.60
C ILE A 84 11.12 -4.42 -11.45
N ASP A 85 10.48 -3.66 -10.56
CA ASP A 85 9.68 -4.15 -9.43
C ASP A 85 8.62 -3.08 -9.08
N TRP A 86 7.62 -2.92 -9.95
CA TRP A 86 6.57 -1.92 -9.80
C TRP A 86 5.46 -2.39 -8.86
N GLU A 87 5.45 -1.79 -7.67
CA GLU A 87 4.58 -2.25 -6.58
C GLU A 87 3.48 -1.26 -6.22
N ALA A 88 3.64 0.03 -6.55
CA ALA A 88 2.79 1.07 -5.98
C ALA A 88 2.44 2.17 -6.98
N LEU A 89 1.25 2.76 -6.84
CA LEU A 89 0.81 3.95 -7.58
C LEU A 89 0.35 5.05 -6.63
N ALA A 90 0.70 6.29 -6.94
CA ALA A 90 0.16 7.49 -6.29
C ALA A 90 -0.10 8.60 -7.31
N THR A 91 -0.73 9.69 -6.89
CA THR A 91 -1.01 10.82 -7.79
C THR A 91 -1.01 12.16 -7.08
N ASP A 92 -0.53 13.20 -7.76
CA ASP A 92 -0.71 14.60 -7.37
C ASP A 92 -1.97 15.25 -7.98
N GLY A 93 -2.81 14.45 -8.66
CA GLY A 93 -4.01 14.89 -9.39
C GLY A 93 -3.80 15.10 -10.89
N GLU A 94 -2.55 15.25 -11.34
CA GLU A 94 -2.20 15.44 -12.75
C GLU A 94 -1.27 14.34 -13.27
N SER A 95 -0.35 13.91 -12.42
CA SER A 95 0.66 12.90 -12.70
C SER A 95 0.41 11.63 -11.91
N VAL A 96 0.89 10.52 -12.46
CA VAL A 96 1.00 9.25 -11.75
C VAL A 96 2.44 9.09 -11.28
N PHE A 97 2.60 8.72 -10.01
CA PHE A 97 3.85 8.25 -9.44
C PHE A 97 3.83 6.73 -9.43
N ILE A 98 4.85 6.09 -10.01
CA ILE A 98 5.02 4.64 -10.05
C ILE A 98 6.20 4.27 -9.15
N GLY A 99 5.93 3.49 -8.11
CA GLY A 99 6.94 2.99 -7.19
C GLY A 99 7.64 1.76 -7.76
N ASP A 100 8.88 1.93 -8.21
CA ASP A 100 9.83 0.84 -8.46
C ASP A 100 10.61 0.58 -7.17
N ILE A 101 9.90 -0.02 -6.21
CA ILE A 101 10.24 0.00 -4.78
C ILE A 101 10.19 -1.38 -4.10
N GLY A 102 9.72 -2.42 -4.79
CA GLY A 102 9.81 -3.80 -4.32
C GLY A 102 11.25 -4.19 -4.05
N ASN A 103 11.48 -4.98 -3.01
CA ASN A 103 12.78 -5.43 -2.52
C ASN A 103 12.64 -6.64 -1.58
N ASN A 104 11.76 -7.59 -1.91
CA ASN A 104 11.49 -8.81 -1.13
C ASN A 104 12.75 -9.62 -0.71
N ALA A 105 13.81 -9.57 -1.52
CA ALA A 105 15.09 -10.23 -1.27
C ALA A 105 16.09 -9.40 -0.43
N GLY A 106 15.78 -8.14 -0.15
CA GLY A 106 16.59 -7.24 0.67
C GLY A 106 17.89 -6.76 0.01
N ALA A 107 18.08 -6.98 -1.29
CA ALA A 107 19.35 -6.76 -1.99
C ALA A 107 19.37 -5.52 -2.91
N ARG A 108 18.22 -4.87 -3.16
CA ARG A 108 18.14 -3.75 -4.10
C ARG A 108 18.73 -2.46 -3.53
N GLN A 109 19.49 -1.77 -4.35
CA GLN A 109 20.11 -0.46 -4.06
C GLN A 109 19.64 0.65 -5.01
N ASN A 110 18.74 0.31 -5.94
CA ASN A 110 18.28 1.14 -7.05
C ASN A 110 16.80 1.54 -6.93
N LEU A 111 16.26 1.58 -5.71
CA LEU A 111 14.87 1.98 -5.46
C LEU A 111 14.59 3.36 -6.04
N SER A 112 13.45 3.49 -6.72
CA SER A 112 13.06 4.74 -7.34
C SER A 112 11.56 4.91 -7.45
N ILE A 113 11.11 6.15 -7.56
CA ILE A 113 9.73 6.51 -7.87
C ILE A 113 9.75 7.31 -9.19
N ARG A 114 8.99 6.86 -10.18
CA ARG A 114 8.88 7.49 -11.49
C ARG A 114 7.65 8.37 -11.52
N LYS A 115 7.79 9.64 -11.90
CA LYS A 115 6.67 10.54 -12.19
C LYS A 115 6.39 10.49 -13.69
N TYR A 116 5.12 10.34 -14.04
CA TYR A 116 4.62 10.40 -15.41
C TYR A 116 3.41 11.31 -15.48
N ASN A 117 3.51 12.39 -16.27
CA ASN A 117 2.39 13.31 -16.48
C ASN A 117 1.43 12.77 -17.55
N LEU A 118 0.16 12.57 -17.19
CA LEU A 118 -0.84 11.98 -18.09
C LEU A 118 -1.19 12.88 -19.29
N SER A 119 -0.99 14.20 -19.16
CA SER A 119 -1.28 15.17 -20.24
C SER A 119 -0.05 15.49 -21.09
N ASN A 120 1.15 15.23 -20.57
CA ASN A 120 2.41 15.46 -21.27
C ASN A 120 3.38 14.30 -21.01
N ALA A 121 3.36 13.28 -21.86
CA ALA A 121 4.19 12.09 -21.72
C ALA A 121 5.72 12.34 -21.71
N SER A 122 6.18 13.52 -22.12
CA SER A 122 7.60 13.91 -22.03
C SER A 122 8.00 14.44 -20.65
N ASP A 123 7.03 14.92 -19.87
CA ASP A 123 7.23 15.39 -18.50
C ASP A 123 7.32 14.18 -17.57
N THR A 124 8.57 13.80 -17.35
CA THR A 124 8.95 12.62 -16.59
C THR A 124 10.03 12.96 -15.59
N LEU A 125 9.95 12.36 -14.41
CA LEU A 125 10.99 12.51 -13.39
C LEU A 125 11.28 11.17 -12.71
N THR A 126 12.53 10.98 -12.29
CA THR A 126 12.93 9.82 -11.49
C THR A 126 13.49 10.30 -10.16
N VAL A 127 12.80 9.92 -9.09
CA VAL A 127 13.18 10.20 -7.72
C VAL A 127 13.87 8.96 -7.16
N LYS A 128 15.17 9.05 -6.91
CA LYS A 128 15.94 7.92 -6.36
C LYS A 128 16.10 8.07 -4.86
N PHE A 129 16.00 6.97 -4.13
CA PHE A 129 16.20 7.01 -2.68
C PHE A 129 16.90 5.76 -2.15
N TYR A 130 17.22 5.78 -0.86
CA TYR A 130 17.68 4.64 -0.09
C TYR A 130 17.19 4.75 1.36
N TYR A 131 17.08 3.61 2.04
CA TYR A 131 16.85 3.55 3.48
C TYR A 131 18.19 3.72 4.21
N PRO A 132 18.37 4.76 5.04
CA PRO A 132 19.60 4.93 5.82
C PRO A 132 19.92 3.74 6.73
N GLU A 133 18.90 3.00 7.16
CA GLU A 133 19.02 1.88 8.09
C GLU A 133 19.33 0.54 7.41
N GLN A 134 19.28 0.46 6.07
CA GLN A 134 19.61 -0.75 5.33
C GLN A 134 21.12 -0.81 5.07
N GLU A 135 21.84 -1.47 5.97
CA GLU A 135 23.29 -1.66 5.85
C GLU A 135 23.67 -2.99 5.18
N ASP A 136 22.75 -3.95 5.16
CA ASP A 136 22.95 -5.30 4.63
C ASP A 136 22.11 -5.50 3.35
N PHE A 137 22.78 -5.95 2.29
CA PHE A 137 22.20 -6.22 0.97
C PHE A 137 22.43 -7.67 0.51
N GLU A 138 22.74 -8.58 1.44
CA GLU A 138 22.78 -10.01 1.14
C GLU A 138 21.40 -10.50 0.71
N LEU A 139 21.38 -11.25 -0.41
CA LEU A 139 20.16 -11.80 -0.99
C LEU A 139 19.53 -12.84 -0.06
N ARG A 140 18.44 -12.46 0.61
CA ARG A 140 17.70 -13.32 1.54
C ARG A 140 16.20 -13.09 1.37
N ASN A 141 15.57 -13.93 0.56
CA ASN A 141 14.15 -13.81 0.25
C ASN A 141 13.27 -13.82 1.51
N LEU A 142 12.37 -12.83 1.60
CA LEU A 142 11.38 -12.66 2.67
C LEU A 142 11.99 -12.55 4.08
N LYS A 143 13.21 -12.01 4.18
CA LYS A 143 13.94 -11.82 5.45
C LYS A 143 14.40 -10.37 5.66
N THR A 144 13.71 -9.43 5.03
CA THR A 144 14.00 -7.99 5.07
C THR A 144 12.81 -7.20 5.59
N ASP A 145 13.09 -6.05 6.17
CA ASP A 145 12.08 -5.02 6.53
C ASP A 145 12.17 -3.80 5.60
N PHE A 146 13.02 -3.86 4.57
CA PHE A 146 13.30 -2.79 3.59
C PHE A 146 12.67 -3.07 2.23
N ASP A 147 11.58 -3.83 2.24
CA ASP A 147 10.67 -4.02 1.11
C ASP A 147 9.50 -3.04 1.24
N ALA A 148 9.00 -2.48 0.15
CA ALA A 148 7.91 -1.52 0.18
C ALA A 148 7.00 -1.70 -1.02
N GLU A 149 5.70 -1.64 -0.77
CA GLU A 149 4.67 -1.84 -1.80
C GLU A 149 3.58 -0.77 -1.77
N ALA A 150 3.61 0.13 -0.78
CA ALA A 150 2.55 1.12 -0.60
C ALA A 150 3.08 2.54 -0.75
N LEU A 151 2.37 3.35 -1.55
CA LEU A 151 2.75 4.72 -1.88
C LEU A 151 1.55 5.66 -1.85
N VAL A 152 1.72 6.83 -1.22
CA VAL A 152 0.74 7.92 -1.25
C VAL A 152 1.45 9.22 -1.58
N PHE A 153 0.81 10.10 -2.35
CA PHE A 153 1.22 11.50 -2.45
C PHE A 153 0.29 12.34 -1.60
N HIS A 154 0.85 13.02 -0.60
CA HIS A 154 0.09 13.90 0.29
C HIS A 154 1.00 15.01 0.79
N GLY A 155 0.42 16.18 1.02
CA GLY A 155 1.17 17.28 1.61
C GLY A 155 2.34 17.81 0.77
N GLY A 156 2.41 17.47 -0.53
CA GLY A 156 3.56 17.78 -1.40
C GLY A 156 4.74 16.81 -1.24
N LYS A 157 4.52 15.65 -0.60
CA LYS A 157 5.52 14.62 -0.32
C LYS A 157 5.02 13.25 -0.76
N LEU A 158 5.96 12.36 -1.02
CA LEU A 158 5.71 10.94 -1.24
C LEU A 158 5.85 10.22 0.11
N HIS A 159 4.81 9.48 0.48
CA HIS A 159 4.71 8.68 1.69
C HIS A 159 4.83 7.20 1.29
N VAL A 160 5.89 6.54 1.74
CA VAL A 160 6.19 5.14 1.43
C VAL A 160 5.96 4.29 2.67
N PHE A 161 5.27 3.17 2.50
CA PHE A 161 5.00 2.22 3.59
C PHE A 161 5.62 0.86 3.27
N THR A 162 6.39 0.32 4.22
CA THR A 162 7.12 -0.94 4.03
C THR A 162 6.25 -2.17 4.24
N LYS A 163 6.61 -3.23 3.52
CA LYS A 163 6.16 -4.62 3.70
C LYS A 163 7.22 -5.37 4.50
N GLU A 164 7.12 -5.33 5.82
CA GLU A 164 8.20 -5.87 6.66
C GLU A 164 8.07 -7.39 6.87
N TRP A 165 8.80 -8.19 6.08
CA TRP A 165 8.72 -9.64 6.10
C TRP A 165 9.25 -10.29 7.38
N LYS A 166 10.23 -9.65 8.02
CA LYS A 166 10.90 -10.16 9.23
C LYS A 166 10.18 -9.70 10.48
N SER A 167 9.81 -8.43 10.59
CA SER A 167 9.14 -7.88 11.78
C SER A 167 7.62 -8.08 11.76
N GLY A 168 6.98 -8.08 10.59
CA GLY A 168 5.53 -8.01 10.44
C GLY A 168 4.94 -6.62 10.74
N ASN A 169 5.76 -5.58 10.84
CA ASN A 169 5.35 -4.20 11.01
C ASN A 169 5.19 -3.50 9.65
N THR A 170 4.96 -2.19 9.69
CA THR A 170 5.15 -1.28 8.57
C THR A 170 5.80 -0.01 9.09
N ALA A 171 6.84 0.44 8.41
CA ALA A 171 7.50 1.72 8.63
C ALA A 171 7.00 2.71 7.58
N HIS A 172 6.82 3.95 8.02
CA HIS A 172 6.38 5.06 7.21
C HIS A 172 7.57 5.97 6.94
N TYR A 173 7.87 6.18 5.66
CA TYR A 173 8.94 7.04 5.18
C TYR A 173 8.40 8.20 4.34
N ILE A 174 9.08 9.34 4.41
CA ILE A 174 8.82 10.52 3.58
C ILE A 174 9.96 10.73 2.58
N ILE A 175 9.59 11.02 1.33
CA ILE A 175 10.49 11.31 0.21
C ILE A 175 10.08 12.64 -0.44
N ASP A 176 11.07 13.47 -0.81
CA ASP A 176 10.82 14.69 -1.58
C ASP A 176 10.68 14.35 -3.08
N PRO A 177 9.50 14.55 -3.69
CA PRO A 177 9.25 14.21 -5.09
C PRO A 177 10.02 15.08 -6.09
N ASN A 178 10.57 16.22 -5.65
CA ASN A 178 11.22 17.18 -6.55
C ASN A 178 12.75 17.05 -6.57
N LYS A 179 13.32 16.17 -5.73
CA LYS A 179 14.76 15.93 -5.70
C LYS A 179 15.15 14.88 -6.73
N THR A 180 16.11 15.24 -7.58
CA THR A 180 16.57 14.38 -8.69
C THR A 180 17.83 13.61 -8.32
N GLU A 181 18.58 14.11 -7.35
CA GLU A 181 19.66 13.43 -6.68
C GLU A 181 19.15 12.29 -5.78
N LYS A 182 19.98 11.26 -5.59
CA LYS A 182 19.64 10.16 -4.68
C LYS A 182 19.56 10.69 -3.25
N GLN A 183 18.40 10.53 -2.61
CA GLN A 183 18.12 11.06 -1.27
C GLN A 183 17.94 9.94 -0.23
N ALA A 184 18.20 10.26 1.05
CA ALA A 184 17.81 9.40 2.15
C ALA A 184 16.29 9.46 2.34
N ALA A 185 15.62 8.32 2.46
CA ALA A 185 14.24 8.26 2.91
C ALA A 185 14.17 8.62 4.40
N GLN A 186 13.24 9.51 4.78
CA GLN A 186 13.09 9.94 6.17
C GLN A 186 12.05 9.07 6.87
N LYS A 187 12.48 8.18 7.78
CA LYS A 187 11.57 7.42 8.62
C LYS A 187 10.86 8.36 9.60
N VAL A 188 9.53 8.31 9.64
CA VAL A 188 8.71 9.17 10.52
C VAL A 188 7.86 8.39 11.51
N GLU A 189 7.38 7.21 11.15
CA GLU A 189 6.55 6.38 12.02
C GLU A 189 6.82 4.89 11.81
N THR A 190 6.37 4.05 12.74
CA THR A 190 6.34 2.60 12.59
C THR A 190 5.12 2.07 13.31
N PHE A 191 4.46 1.08 12.74
CA PHE A 191 3.27 0.49 13.31
C PHE A 191 3.31 -1.04 13.27
N PRO A 192 2.99 -1.75 14.38
CA PRO A 192 2.91 -3.21 14.40
C PRO A 192 1.63 -3.70 13.71
N ILE A 193 1.62 -3.60 12.38
CA ILE A 193 0.45 -3.86 11.55
C ILE A 193 0.06 -5.35 11.56
N GLY A 194 1.00 -6.27 11.69
CA GLY A 194 0.73 -7.70 11.85
C GLY A 194 0.26 -8.40 10.57
N TYR A 195 0.45 -7.78 9.41
CA TYR A 195 0.28 -8.34 8.08
C TYR A 195 1.25 -7.67 7.10
N MET A 196 1.42 -8.24 5.91
CA MET A 196 2.25 -7.67 4.86
C MET A 196 1.43 -6.61 4.13
N VAL A 197 1.81 -5.33 4.25
CA VAL A 197 1.16 -4.21 3.55
C VAL A 197 1.51 -4.27 2.07
N THR A 198 0.52 -4.08 1.20
CA THR A 198 0.64 -4.26 -0.25
C THR A 198 0.30 -3.01 -1.06
N ASP A 199 -0.58 -2.16 -0.55
CA ASP A 199 -0.86 -0.86 -1.19
C ASP A 199 -1.53 0.08 -0.17
N ALA A 200 -1.53 1.36 -0.49
CA ALA A 200 -2.06 2.43 0.33
C ALA A 200 -2.88 3.44 -0.48
N ALA A 201 -3.96 3.93 0.13
CA ALA A 201 -4.69 5.07 -0.38
C ALA A 201 -4.81 6.13 0.71
N TYR A 202 -4.87 7.41 0.31
CA TYR A 202 -5.17 8.50 1.23
C TYR A 202 -6.30 9.35 0.68
N ARG A 203 -7.22 9.73 1.57
CA ARG A 203 -8.26 10.70 1.25
C ARG A 203 -8.85 11.32 2.52
N ASP A 204 -9.07 12.63 2.51
CA ASP A 204 -9.84 13.36 3.53
C ASP A 204 -9.40 13.04 4.98
N GLY A 205 -8.09 13.07 5.22
CA GLY A 205 -7.51 12.81 6.54
C GLY A 205 -7.47 11.34 6.94
N LYS A 206 -7.69 10.40 6.00
CA LYS A 206 -7.65 8.96 6.26
C LYS A 206 -6.64 8.26 5.37
N LEU A 207 -5.78 7.46 6.00
CA LEU A 207 -4.91 6.49 5.34
C LEU A 207 -5.58 5.12 5.38
N TYR A 208 -5.63 4.45 4.22
CA TYR A 208 -6.13 3.10 4.03
C TYR A 208 -4.95 2.21 3.64
N LEU A 209 -4.69 1.15 4.41
CA LEU A 209 -3.67 0.15 4.11
C LEU A 209 -4.32 -1.20 3.90
N VAL A 210 -4.07 -1.85 2.76
CA VAL A 210 -4.50 -3.23 2.51
C VAL A 210 -3.33 -4.21 2.59
N GLY A 211 -3.65 -5.49 2.67
CA GLY A 211 -2.66 -6.55 2.51
C GLY A 211 -3.06 -7.85 3.19
N TYR A 212 -2.10 -8.75 3.37
CA TYR A 212 -2.39 -10.11 3.82
C TYR A 212 -1.32 -10.69 4.75
N THR A 213 -1.71 -11.76 5.45
CA THR A 213 -0.80 -12.56 6.27
C THR A 213 -0.21 -13.71 5.46
N LYS A 214 0.86 -14.32 5.97
CA LYS A 214 1.45 -15.56 5.40
C LYS A 214 0.46 -16.73 5.35
N LEU A 215 -0.65 -16.67 6.10
CA LEU A 215 -1.76 -17.63 6.08
C LEU A 215 -2.92 -17.15 5.18
N SER A 216 -2.65 -16.22 4.27
CA SER A 216 -3.58 -15.68 3.28
C SER A 216 -4.83 -15.01 3.85
N ALA A 217 -4.85 -14.62 5.13
CA ALA A 217 -5.94 -13.77 5.66
C ALA A 217 -5.69 -12.32 5.23
N VAL A 218 -6.73 -11.68 4.68
CA VAL A 218 -6.67 -10.36 4.06
C VAL A 218 -7.29 -9.30 4.98
N TYR A 219 -6.67 -8.13 5.05
CA TYR A 219 -7.08 -7.02 5.91
C TYR A 219 -7.12 -5.68 5.20
N LEU A 220 -7.95 -4.78 5.73
CA LEU A 220 -7.92 -3.34 5.50
C LEU A 220 -7.74 -2.68 6.87
N SER A 221 -6.76 -1.79 7.00
CA SER A 221 -6.63 -0.90 8.16
C SER A 221 -6.87 0.54 7.73
N VAL A 222 -7.61 1.28 8.53
CA VAL A 222 -7.90 2.71 8.31
C VAL A 222 -7.37 3.50 9.49
N PHE A 223 -6.61 4.54 9.23
CA PHE A 223 -5.99 5.42 10.23
C PHE A 223 -6.45 6.85 10.01
N GLU A 224 -6.73 7.58 11.09
CA GLU A 224 -6.93 9.02 11.05
C GLU A 224 -5.58 9.74 11.08
N GLU A 225 -5.44 10.74 10.22
CA GLU A 225 -4.33 11.66 10.24
C GLU A 225 -4.39 12.55 11.48
N THR A 226 -3.33 12.57 12.28
CA THR A 226 -3.24 13.39 13.50
C THR A 226 -2.58 14.73 13.26
N GLU A 227 -1.55 14.72 12.44
CA GLU A 227 -0.82 15.89 11.95
C GLU A 227 -0.56 15.67 10.47
N ARG A 228 -0.27 16.73 9.72
CA ARG A 228 -0.10 16.64 8.27
C ARG A 228 0.97 15.59 7.91
N GLY A 229 0.53 14.47 7.35
CA GLY A 229 1.38 13.34 6.98
C GLY A 229 1.81 12.43 8.13
N LEU A 230 1.12 12.41 9.27
CA LEU A 230 1.31 11.44 10.36
C LEU A 230 0.01 10.72 10.69
N PHE A 231 0.05 9.39 10.76
CA PHE A 231 -1.15 8.54 10.78
C PHE A 231 -1.21 7.55 11.94
N PHE A 232 -0.07 7.04 12.41
CA PHE A 232 0.00 5.88 13.31
C PHE A 232 -0.17 6.24 14.78
N ALA A 233 -0.15 7.53 15.12
CA ALA A 233 -0.61 8.05 16.41
C ALA A 233 -2.14 8.25 16.47
N GLY A 234 -2.83 8.19 15.33
CA GLY A 234 -4.26 8.44 15.23
C GLY A 234 -5.13 7.28 15.68
N ARG A 235 -6.45 7.55 15.75
CA ARG A 235 -7.44 6.49 15.88
C ARG A 235 -7.33 5.61 14.64
N HIS A 236 -7.46 4.31 14.81
CA HIS A 236 -7.41 3.37 13.71
C HIS A 236 -8.37 2.20 13.90
N ARG A 237 -8.79 1.62 12.78
CA ARG A 237 -9.69 0.46 12.76
C ARG A 237 -9.21 -0.54 11.72
N ARG A 238 -9.32 -1.83 12.06
CA ARG A 238 -8.96 -2.94 11.18
C ARG A 238 -10.20 -3.73 10.79
N TYR A 239 -10.26 -4.16 9.54
CA TYR A 239 -11.28 -5.04 8.99
C TYR A 239 -10.63 -6.28 8.41
N ARG A 240 -11.12 -7.46 8.81
CA ARG A 240 -10.82 -8.70 8.08
C ARG A 240 -11.69 -8.76 6.83
N LEU A 241 -11.06 -8.79 5.66
CA LEU A 241 -11.70 -8.77 4.34
C LEU A 241 -12.10 -10.17 3.86
N GLY A 242 -11.36 -11.19 4.29
CA GLY A 242 -11.54 -12.57 3.88
C GLY A 242 -10.21 -13.31 3.81
N SER A 243 -10.05 -14.13 2.78
CA SER A 243 -8.80 -14.83 2.50
C SER A 243 -8.52 -14.88 1.00
N ALA A 244 -7.25 -14.90 0.58
CA ALA A 244 -6.85 -14.89 -0.83
C ALA A 244 -7.50 -16.03 -1.64
N PHE A 245 -7.69 -17.20 -1.02
CA PHE A 245 -8.46 -18.33 -1.58
C PHE A 245 -9.92 -18.01 -1.95
N SER A 246 -10.45 -16.89 -1.50
CA SER A 246 -11.83 -16.46 -1.74
C SER A 246 -11.95 -15.11 -2.42
N VAL A 247 -10.97 -14.22 -2.24
CA VAL A 247 -11.02 -12.83 -2.73
C VAL A 247 -9.86 -12.45 -3.65
N ALA A 248 -9.05 -13.40 -4.09
CA ALA A 248 -7.77 -13.14 -4.77
C ALA A 248 -6.74 -12.50 -3.81
N GLN A 249 -5.49 -12.40 -4.24
CA GLN A 249 -4.44 -11.80 -3.41
C GLN A 249 -4.55 -10.30 -3.54
N ILE A 250 -5.05 -9.63 -2.48
CA ILE A 250 -5.27 -8.18 -2.53
C ILE A 250 -3.92 -7.50 -2.53
N GLU A 251 -3.70 -6.72 -3.58
CA GLU A 251 -2.49 -5.94 -3.79
C GLU A 251 -2.89 -4.46 -3.83
N GLY A 252 -3.76 -4.03 -4.76
CA GLY A 252 -4.10 -2.60 -4.94
C GLY A 252 -5.28 -2.03 -4.13
N VAL A 253 -5.21 -0.74 -3.77
CA VAL A 253 -6.31 0.06 -3.20
C VAL A 253 -6.24 1.53 -3.63
N THR A 254 -7.39 2.13 -3.99
CA THR A 254 -7.48 3.59 -4.19
C THR A 254 -8.80 4.15 -3.65
N ALA A 255 -8.77 5.42 -3.26
CA ALA A 255 -9.90 6.11 -2.63
C ALA A 255 -10.65 7.02 -3.62
N ALA A 256 -11.92 6.73 -3.82
CA ALA A 256 -12.86 7.58 -4.56
C ALA A 256 -13.69 8.45 -3.60
N ASP A 257 -14.58 9.28 -4.14
CA ASP A 257 -15.43 10.18 -3.34
C ASP A 257 -16.42 9.41 -2.44
N ASP A 258 -16.87 8.24 -2.88
CA ASP A 258 -17.95 7.46 -2.27
C ASP A 258 -17.50 6.11 -1.68
N GLY A 259 -16.23 5.74 -1.86
CA GLY A 259 -15.71 4.48 -1.37
C GLY A 259 -14.28 4.16 -1.80
N LEU A 260 -13.93 2.89 -1.69
CA LEU A 260 -12.62 2.35 -2.03
C LEU A 260 -12.76 1.38 -3.20
N TYR A 261 -11.93 1.55 -4.23
CA TYR A 261 -11.64 0.47 -5.17
C TYR A 261 -10.51 -0.36 -4.60
N ILE A 262 -10.64 -1.68 -4.68
CA ILE A 262 -9.63 -2.63 -4.22
C ILE A 262 -9.45 -3.65 -5.35
N SER A 263 -8.21 -3.94 -5.73
CA SER A 263 -7.89 -5.02 -6.65
C SER A 263 -7.14 -6.14 -5.95
N GLY A 264 -7.23 -7.33 -6.53
CA GLY A 264 -6.32 -8.40 -6.19
C GLY A 264 -5.88 -9.16 -7.42
N GLU A 265 -4.61 -9.53 -7.44
CA GLU A 265 -4.03 -10.35 -8.49
C GLU A 265 -4.53 -11.80 -8.43
N ARG A 266 -4.32 -12.52 -9.52
CA ARG A 266 -4.72 -13.92 -9.67
C ARG A 266 -3.94 -14.78 -8.68
N PHE A 267 -4.66 -15.38 -7.76
CA PHE A 267 -4.07 -16.21 -6.72
C PHE A 267 -4.12 -17.68 -7.11
N ARG A 268 -2.95 -18.31 -7.29
CA ARG A 268 -2.81 -19.74 -7.52
C ARG A 268 -2.01 -20.41 -6.41
N HIS A 269 -2.67 -21.23 -5.60
CA HIS A 269 -2.01 -21.91 -4.49
C HIS A 269 -2.74 -23.19 -4.08
N PHE A 270 -2.01 -24.29 -3.85
CA PHE A 270 -2.56 -25.60 -3.43
C PHE A 270 -3.81 -26.06 -4.21
N GLY A 271 -3.80 -25.93 -5.54
CA GLY A 271 -4.93 -26.35 -6.40
C GLY A 271 -6.11 -25.38 -6.44
N PHE A 272 -6.03 -24.25 -5.73
CA PHE A 272 -6.94 -23.12 -5.91
C PHE A 272 -6.44 -22.22 -7.03
N ASP A 273 -7.36 -21.74 -7.85
CA ASP A 273 -7.14 -20.71 -8.86
C ASP A 273 -8.26 -19.69 -8.72
N VAL A 274 -7.92 -18.52 -8.18
CA VAL A 274 -8.84 -17.40 -8.01
C VAL A 274 -8.43 -16.33 -8.99
N PRO A 275 -9.30 -15.93 -9.95
CA PRO A 275 -8.95 -14.90 -10.93
C PRO A 275 -8.62 -13.58 -10.25
N ALA A 276 -7.86 -12.74 -10.94
CA ALA A 276 -7.70 -11.34 -10.54
C ALA A 276 -9.07 -10.65 -10.49
N ARG A 277 -9.26 -9.72 -9.56
CA ARG A 277 -10.58 -9.15 -9.25
C ARG A 277 -10.53 -7.68 -8.91
N LEU A 278 -11.63 -7.00 -9.22
CA LEU A 278 -11.93 -5.65 -8.78
C LEU A 278 -13.11 -5.65 -7.80
N TYR A 279 -13.01 -4.84 -6.77
CA TYR A 279 -14.03 -4.62 -5.75
C TYR A 279 -14.29 -3.13 -5.57
N PHE A 280 -15.49 -2.79 -5.10
CA PHE A 280 -15.86 -1.44 -4.70
C PHE A 280 -16.59 -1.45 -3.35
N VAL A 281 -15.96 -0.89 -2.33
CA VAL A 281 -16.49 -0.82 -0.96
C VAL A 281 -16.94 0.61 -0.66
N PRO A 282 -18.25 0.89 -0.55
CA PRO A 282 -18.73 2.23 -0.20
C PRO A 282 -18.35 2.57 1.24
N TYR A 283 -18.07 3.84 1.54
CA TYR A 283 -17.69 4.25 2.90
C TYR A 283 -18.73 3.92 3.97
N THR A 284 -20.01 3.88 3.58
CA THR A 284 -21.11 3.44 4.47
C THR A 284 -20.95 2.00 4.97
N ALA A 285 -20.24 1.14 4.24
CA ALA A 285 -19.92 -0.22 4.67
C ALA A 285 -18.82 -0.28 5.75
N LEU A 286 -18.03 0.79 5.92
CA LEU A 286 -17.01 0.92 6.96
C LEU A 286 -17.59 1.42 8.30
N GLY A 287 -18.92 1.50 8.44
CA GLY A 287 -19.59 1.66 9.74
C GLY A 287 -19.13 2.88 10.53
N GLY A 288 -19.03 4.04 9.87
CA GLY A 288 -18.65 5.30 10.50
C GLY A 288 -17.27 5.22 11.15
N PHE A 289 -16.24 5.19 10.31
CA PHE A 289 -14.88 5.57 10.70
C PHE A 289 -14.63 6.97 10.18
#